data_AF-A0A7S1GMX0-F1
#
_entry.id   AF-A0A7S1GMX0-F1
#
_cell.length_a   1.000
_cell.length_b   1.000
_cell.length_c   1.000
_cell.angle_alpha   90.00
_cell.angle_beta   90.00
_cell.angle_gamma   90.00
#
_symmetry.space_group_name_H-M   'P 1'
#
loop_
_entity.id
_entity.type
_entity.pdbx_description
1 polymer ?
#
loop_
_entity_poly.entity_id
_entity_poly.type
_entity_poly.pdbx_seq_one_letter_code
_entity_poly.pdbx_strand_id
1 'polypeptide(L)'
;MTIRTEDCARDLSAKVDLHEQRASLYLYVGQLSVEEEALEKYQKGIEDLETAIDVCQKIATRIQDEGTDDMETDETVEEPIQKLRQQLCKAHCTVADLYLTDLCFAENAEQQCEMHARKAMEIEGENGKPLLDALQTLASLRLSQSRGLEAIDHILAAYDTMKVGCEALATLVGLGDSDPDLNGNAIELMEVEAANNLPEFEFRCQTAKLLLESASVLNESSEDEDGKREDHCIQCAIQVLGSLMAENDEVVEIWYLLGCAFSSVHPPQDEAARQYLSQAKDMLSKVKEELELEYKHDSENEEIHCQLEDIEAQLGNIETKLASLGGGGMHEEDD
;
A
#
# COMPACT_ATOMS: atom_id res chain seq x y z
N MET A 1 -47.91 -15.19 9.34
CA MET A 1 -46.51 -15.68 9.26
C MET A 1 -45.58 -14.52 9.00
N THR A 2 -45.94 -13.63 8.07
CA THR A 2 -45.23 -12.40 7.67
C THR A 2 -44.84 -11.43 8.81
N ILE A 3 -45.69 -11.20 9.82
CA ILE A 3 -45.35 -10.28 10.93
C ILE A 3 -44.20 -10.82 11.82
N ARG A 4 -44.09 -12.14 11.98
CA ARG A 4 -43.02 -12.75 12.80
C ARG A 4 -41.67 -12.78 12.10
N THR A 5 -41.66 -12.79 10.77
CA THR A 5 -40.43 -12.75 9.97
C THR A 5 -39.88 -11.33 9.90
N GLU A 6 -40.74 -10.32 9.78
CA GLU A 6 -40.37 -8.89 9.87
C GLU A 6 -39.75 -8.51 11.22
N ASP A 7 -40.34 -8.95 12.35
CA ASP A 7 -39.80 -8.72 13.69
C ASP A 7 -38.42 -9.39 13.87
N CYS A 8 -38.25 -10.61 13.35
CA CYS A 8 -36.98 -11.34 13.44
C CYS A 8 -35.89 -10.71 12.56
N ALA A 9 -36.22 -10.27 11.35
CA ALA A 9 -35.27 -9.61 10.45
C ALA A 9 -34.78 -8.28 11.05
N ARG A 10 -35.70 -7.52 11.68
CA ARG A 10 -35.37 -6.28 12.39
C ARG A 10 -34.44 -6.51 13.58
N ASP A 11 -34.67 -7.56 14.36
CA ASP A 11 -33.79 -7.93 15.49
C ASP A 11 -32.39 -8.36 15.03
N LEU A 12 -32.29 -9.07 13.90
CA LEU A 12 -31.00 -9.46 13.33
C LEU A 12 -30.24 -8.25 12.74
N SER A 13 -30.93 -7.36 12.04
CA SER A 13 -30.33 -6.11 11.54
C SER A 13 -29.80 -5.23 12.67
N ALA A 14 -30.57 -5.03 13.75
CA ALA A 14 -30.08 -4.28 14.92
C ALA A 14 -28.86 -4.94 15.59
N LYS A 15 -28.73 -6.27 15.47
CA LYS A 15 -27.57 -7.00 15.97
C LYS A 15 -26.33 -6.78 15.11
N VAL A 16 -26.47 -6.74 13.78
CA VAL A 16 -25.37 -6.40 12.86
C VAL A 16 -24.84 -5.00 13.20
N ASP A 17 -25.74 -4.00 13.26
CA ASP A 17 -25.36 -2.62 13.56
C ASP A 17 -24.61 -2.49 14.89
N LEU A 18 -25.04 -3.23 15.92
CA LEU A 18 -24.39 -3.23 17.23
C LEU A 18 -22.95 -3.77 17.16
N HIS A 19 -22.74 -4.89 16.46
CA HIS A 19 -21.42 -5.49 16.30
C HIS A 19 -20.52 -4.62 15.42
N GLU A 20 -21.04 -4.05 14.33
CA GLU A 20 -20.29 -3.13 13.47
C GLU A 20 -19.84 -1.88 14.23
N GLN A 21 -20.73 -1.25 15.01
CA GLN A 21 -20.37 -0.07 15.82
C GLN A 21 -19.34 -0.41 16.89
N ARG A 22 -19.46 -1.58 17.53
CA ARG A 22 -18.53 -2.03 18.56
C ARG A 22 -17.16 -2.35 17.96
N ALA A 23 -17.13 -3.01 16.80
CA ALA A 23 -15.92 -3.22 16.02
C ALA A 23 -15.26 -1.88 15.69
N SER A 24 -16.01 -0.96 15.09
CA SER A 24 -15.51 0.38 14.71
C SER A 24 -14.88 1.11 15.90
N LEU A 25 -15.52 1.05 17.08
CA LEU A 25 -14.97 1.63 18.31
C LEU A 25 -13.66 0.94 18.72
N TYR A 26 -13.61 -0.39 18.69
CA TYR A 26 -12.39 -1.12 19.03
C TYR A 26 -11.25 -0.83 18.07
N LEU A 27 -11.50 -0.81 16.76
CA LEU A 27 -10.49 -0.47 15.76
C LEU A 27 -9.96 0.95 15.98
N TYR A 28 -10.85 1.92 16.24
CA TYR A 28 -10.46 3.30 16.52
C TYR A 28 -9.61 3.42 17.80
N VAL A 29 -9.99 2.74 18.88
CA VAL A 29 -9.18 2.73 20.11
C VAL A 29 -7.84 2.03 19.85
N GLY A 30 -7.82 0.96 19.06
CA GLY A 30 -6.59 0.25 18.66
C GLY A 30 -5.59 1.16 17.95
N GLN A 31 -6.04 2.07 17.09
CA GLN A 31 -5.18 3.06 16.42
C GLN A 31 -4.54 4.08 17.36
N LEU A 32 -5.15 4.33 18.52
CA LEU A 32 -4.66 5.26 19.54
C LEU A 32 -3.87 4.54 20.66
N SER A 33 -3.87 3.21 20.64
CA SER A 33 -3.16 2.35 21.57
C SER A 33 -1.82 1.93 20.98
N VAL A 34 -0.95 1.34 21.80
CA VAL A 34 0.37 0.84 21.40
C VAL A 34 0.54 -0.63 21.81
N GLU A 35 1.41 -1.33 21.10
CA GLU A 35 1.87 -2.69 21.44
C GLU A 35 0.71 -3.66 21.80
N GLU A 36 0.77 -4.31 22.97
CA GLU A 36 -0.22 -5.30 23.41
C GLU A 36 -1.62 -4.73 23.61
N GLU A 37 -1.73 -3.45 24.01
CA GLU A 37 -3.04 -2.81 24.18
C GLU A 37 -3.73 -2.68 22.82
N ALA A 38 -2.99 -2.23 21.80
CA ALA A 38 -3.51 -2.12 20.44
C ALA A 38 -3.99 -3.49 19.94
N LEU A 39 -3.16 -4.53 20.11
CA LEU A 39 -3.49 -5.90 19.75
C LEU A 39 -4.81 -6.37 20.39
N GLU A 40 -5.01 -6.14 21.69
CA GLU A 40 -6.23 -6.54 22.39
C GLU A 40 -7.47 -5.86 21.78
N LYS A 41 -7.38 -4.59 21.40
CA LYS A 41 -8.51 -3.89 20.77
C LYS A 41 -8.79 -4.44 19.38
N TYR A 42 -7.76 -4.61 18.54
CA TYR A 42 -7.95 -5.15 17.20
C TYR A 42 -8.54 -6.56 17.23
N GLN A 43 -8.10 -7.42 18.14
CA GLN A 43 -8.68 -8.76 18.31
C GLN A 43 -10.17 -8.71 18.65
N LYS A 44 -10.59 -7.83 19.57
CA LYS A 44 -12.02 -7.64 19.88
C LYS A 44 -12.81 -7.08 18.69
N GLY A 45 -12.21 -6.16 17.94
CA GLY A 45 -12.80 -5.63 16.71
C GLY A 45 -13.01 -6.71 15.64
N ILE A 46 -12.03 -7.60 15.46
CA ILE A 46 -12.10 -8.75 14.55
C ILE A 46 -13.22 -9.70 14.98
N GLU A 47 -13.31 -10.08 16.26
CA GLU A 47 -14.38 -10.95 16.78
C GLU A 47 -15.78 -10.37 16.50
N ASP A 48 -15.92 -9.05 16.62
CA ASP A 48 -17.16 -8.35 16.33
C ASP A 48 -17.51 -8.32 14.84
N LEU A 49 -16.52 -8.08 13.97
CA LEU A 49 -16.72 -8.12 12.52
C LEU A 49 -17.09 -9.53 12.04
N GLU A 50 -16.38 -10.56 12.51
CA GLU A 50 -16.71 -11.96 12.22
C GLU A 50 -18.15 -12.28 12.65
N THR A 51 -18.57 -11.79 13.83
CA THR A 51 -19.94 -11.98 14.32
C THR A 51 -20.96 -11.22 13.46
N ALA A 52 -20.67 -9.99 13.05
CA ALA A 52 -21.55 -9.20 12.19
C ALA A 52 -21.75 -9.90 10.83
N ILE A 53 -20.66 -10.36 10.21
CA ILE A 53 -20.68 -11.08 8.93
C ILE A 53 -21.50 -12.39 9.04
N ASP A 54 -21.28 -13.19 10.07
CA ASP A 54 -22.04 -14.43 10.31
C ASP A 54 -23.54 -14.17 10.49
N VAL A 55 -23.91 -13.07 11.17
CA VAL A 55 -25.32 -12.65 11.27
C VAL A 55 -25.87 -12.22 9.92
N CYS A 56 -25.14 -11.42 9.13
CA CYS A 56 -25.57 -11.02 7.78
C CYS A 56 -25.77 -12.21 6.85
N GLN A 57 -24.84 -13.18 6.85
CA GLN A 57 -24.96 -14.40 6.05
C GLN A 57 -26.18 -15.25 6.44
N LYS A 58 -26.53 -15.27 7.74
CA LYS A 58 -27.76 -15.91 8.23
C LYS A 58 -29.04 -15.20 7.80
N ILE A 59 -28.99 -13.89 7.60
CA ILE A 59 -30.11 -13.12 7.04
C ILE A 59 -30.24 -13.47 5.55
N ALA A 60 -29.15 -13.42 4.79
CA ALA A 60 -29.12 -13.72 3.35
C ALA A 60 -29.69 -15.11 3.03
N THR A 61 -29.23 -16.15 3.74
CA THR A 61 -29.71 -17.53 3.56
C THR A 61 -31.20 -17.69 3.85
N ARG A 62 -31.75 -16.97 4.84
CA ARG A 62 -33.19 -17.00 5.15
C ARG A 62 -34.03 -16.31 4.09
N ILE A 63 -33.54 -15.22 3.50
CA ILE A 63 -34.23 -14.51 2.43
C ILE A 63 -34.30 -15.40 1.18
N GLN A 64 -33.21 -16.12 0.85
CA GLN A 64 -33.16 -17.06 -0.27
C GLN A 64 -34.11 -18.26 -0.10
N ASP A 65 -34.25 -18.80 1.12
CA ASP A 65 -35.16 -19.92 1.42
C ASP A 65 -36.66 -19.53 1.32
N GLU A 66 -37.02 -18.25 1.43
CA GLU A 66 -38.41 -17.77 1.38
C GLU A 66 -38.93 -17.46 -0.04
N GLY A 67 -38.12 -17.67 -1.08
CA GLY A 67 -38.57 -17.83 -2.47
C GLY A 67 -39.02 -16.55 -3.19
N THR A 68 -38.46 -15.39 -2.85
CA THR A 68 -38.61 -14.17 -3.66
C THR A 68 -37.56 -14.17 -4.78
N ASP A 69 -37.98 -14.63 -5.97
CA ASP A 69 -37.20 -14.70 -7.23
C ASP A 69 -36.95 -13.31 -7.87
N ASP A 70 -36.86 -12.25 -7.05
CA ASP A 70 -36.65 -10.88 -7.52
C ASP A 70 -35.17 -10.50 -7.45
N MET A 71 -34.58 -10.32 -8.64
CA MET A 71 -33.20 -9.89 -8.93
C MET A 71 -32.72 -8.63 -8.18
N GLU A 72 -33.64 -7.83 -7.61
CA GLU A 72 -33.30 -6.59 -6.87
C GLU A 72 -32.91 -6.83 -5.40
N THR A 73 -33.12 -8.03 -4.85
CA THR A 73 -32.83 -8.30 -3.43
C THR A 73 -31.37 -8.67 -3.13
N ASP A 74 -30.62 -9.14 -4.12
CA ASP A 74 -29.24 -9.64 -3.95
C ASP A 74 -28.24 -8.51 -3.66
N GLU A 75 -28.39 -7.35 -4.33
CA GLU A 75 -27.55 -6.16 -4.11
C GLU A 75 -27.74 -5.56 -2.71
N THR A 76 -28.92 -5.72 -2.10
CA THR A 76 -29.26 -5.06 -0.82
C THR A 76 -28.55 -5.65 0.41
N VAL A 77 -28.04 -6.89 0.30
CA VAL A 77 -27.39 -7.61 1.42
C VAL A 77 -25.90 -7.84 1.18
N GLU A 78 -25.46 -7.98 -0.08
CA GLU A 78 -24.05 -8.23 -0.39
C GLU A 78 -23.18 -6.98 -0.16
N GLU A 79 -23.66 -5.77 -0.47
CA GLU A 79 -22.88 -4.54 -0.28
C GLU A 79 -22.49 -4.30 1.20
N PRO A 80 -23.41 -4.42 2.20
CA PRO A 80 -23.04 -4.36 3.62
C PRO A 80 -22.05 -5.46 4.05
N ILE A 81 -22.22 -6.70 3.56
CA ILE A 81 -21.30 -7.81 3.86
C ILE A 81 -19.91 -7.49 3.32
N GLN A 82 -19.83 -6.94 2.11
CA GLN A 82 -18.57 -6.60 1.48
C GLN A 82 -17.84 -5.50 2.24
N LYS A 83 -18.56 -4.48 2.74
CA LYS A 83 -17.98 -3.45 3.62
C LYS A 83 -17.42 -4.05 4.92
N LEU A 84 -18.15 -4.96 5.56
CA LEU A 84 -17.68 -5.64 6.77
C LEU A 84 -16.45 -6.51 6.49
N ARG A 85 -16.42 -7.21 5.35
CA ARG A 85 -15.26 -7.99 4.88
C ARG A 85 -14.04 -7.10 4.66
N GLN A 86 -14.20 -5.93 4.03
CA GLN A 86 -13.12 -4.97 3.85
C GLN A 86 -12.56 -4.49 5.20
N GLN A 87 -13.43 -4.14 6.16
CA GLN A 87 -13.00 -3.77 7.52
C GLN A 87 -12.26 -4.93 8.23
N LEU A 88 -12.75 -6.16 8.07
CA LEU A 88 -12.14 -7.36 8.66
C LEU A 88 -10.75 -7.62 8.07
N CYS A 89 -10.61 -7.50 6.75
CA CYS A 89 -9.33 -7.61 6.06
C CYS A 89 -8.34 -6.57 6.58
N LYS A 90 -8.74 -5.30 6.63
CA LYS A 90 -7.90 -4.22 7.15
C LYS A 90 -7.48 -4.48 8.59
N ALA A 91 -8.39 -4.93 9.45
CA ALA A 91 -8.07 -5.28 10.83
C ALA A 91 -7.06 -6.44 10.94
N HIS A 92 -7.18 -7.48 10.10
CA HIS A 92 -6.17 -8.54 10.05
C HIS A 92 -4.81 -8.03 9.56
N CYS A 93 -4.79 -7.17 8.53
CA CYS A 93 -3.57 -6.56 8.02
C CYS A 93 -2.88 -5.73 9.10
N THR A 94 -3.63 -4.88 9.81
CA THR A 94 -3.09 -4.08 10.92
C THR A 94 -2.51 -4.93 12.05
N VAL A 95 -3.15 -6.06 12.40
CA VAL A 95 -2.57 -6.98 13.41
C VAL A 95 -1.29 -7.63 12.88
N ALA A 96 -1.25 -8.02 11.61
CA ALA A 96 -0.03 -8.56 11.02
C ALA A 96 1.11 -7.53 11.03
N ASP A 97 0.81 -6.27 10.70
CA ASP A 97 1.78 -5.17 10.74
C ASP A 97 2.27 -4.90 12.16
N LEU A 98 1.40 -4.91 13.17
CA LEU A 98 1.80 -4.81 14.59
C LEU A 98 2.83 -5.88 14.96
N TYR A 99 2.71 -7.10 14.43
CA TYR A 99 3.71 -8.16 14.65
C TYR A 99 4.98 -8.02 13.81
N LEU A 100 4.95 -7.27 12.71
CA LEU A 100 6.14 -6.92 11.93
C LEU A 100 6.92 -5.76 12.57
N THR A 101 6.24 -4.85 13.28
CA THR A 101 6.84 -3.63 13.83
C THR A 101 6.92 -3.64 15.35
N ASP A 102 5.81 -3.40 16.05
CA ASP A 102 5.75 -3.10 17.48
C ASP A 102 6.00 -4.34 18.36
N LEU A 103 5.48 -5.49 17.92
CA LEU A 103 5.52 -6.76 18.63
C LEU A 103 6.52 -7.75 18.01
N CYS A 104 7.45 -7.27 17.17
CA CYS A 104 8.38 -8.11 16.41
C CYS A 104 9.33 -8.97 17.28
N PHE A 105 9.54 -8.57 18.54
CA PHE A 105 10.38 -9.32 19.49
C PHE A 105 9.60 -10.38 20.29
N ALA A 106 8.29 -10.52 20.10
CA ALA A 106 7.51 -11.58 20.76
C ALA A 106 7.90 -12.96 20.20
N GLU A 107 7.99 -13.98 21.06
CA GLU A 107 8.43 -15.34 20.65
C GLU A 107 7.55 -15.96 19.54
N ASN A 108 6.29 -15.56 19.45
CA ASN A 108 5.32 -16.03 18.47
C ASN A 108 5.02 -14.99 17.37
N ALA A 109 5.79 -13.89 17.27
CA ALA A 109 5.49 -12.77 16.38
C ALA A 109 5.32 -13.22 14.91
N GLU A 110 6.29 -13.95 14.38
CA GLU A 110 6.25 -14.45 13.00
C GLU A 110 5.03 -15.35 12.74
N GLN A 111 4.73 -16.26 13.68
CA GLN A 111 3.59 -17.17 13.57
C GLN A 111 2.25 -16.40 13.56
N GLN A 112 2.11 -15.41 14.44
CA GLN A 112 0.89 -14.61 14.52
C GLN A 112 0.74 -13.70 13.30
N CYS A 113 1.83 -13.05 12.87
CA CYS A 113 1.85 -12.26 11.65
C CYS A 113 1.38 -13.09 10.45
N GLU A 114 1.98 -14.26 10.23
CA GLU A 114 1.60 -15.11 9.09
C GLU A 114 0.16 -15.62 9.19
N MET A 115 -0.32 -15.95 10.39
CA MET A 115 -1.71 -16.33 10.60
C MET A 115 -2.67 -15.20 10.19
N HIS A 116 -2.42 -13.97 10.63
CA HIS A 116 -3.27 -12.82 10.31
C HIS A 116 -3.18 -12.43 8.84
N ALA A 117 -1.99 -12.42 8.23
CA ALA A 117 -1.81 -12.17 6.80
C ALA A 117 -2.56 -13.21 5.93
N ARG A 118 -2.54 -14.49 6.30
CA ARG A 118 -3.30 -15.53 5.58
C ARG A 118 -4.81 -15.36 5.73
N LYS A 119 -5.29 -15.03 6.93
CA LYS A 119 -6.72 -14.72 7.13
C LYS A 119 -7.17 -13.53 6.28
N ALA A 120 -6.35 -12.49 6.15
CA ALA A 120 -6.65 -11.37 5.27
C ALA A 120 -6.75 -11.81 3.80
N MET A 121 -5.87 -12.70 3.35
CA MET A 121 -5.87 -13.24 1.98
C MET A 121 -7.07 -14.13 1.66
N GLU A 122 -7.71 -14.73 2.65
CA GLU A 122 -8.96 -15.51 2.49
C GLU A 122 -10.18 -14.61 2.24
N ILE A 123 -10.05 -13.29 2.44
CA ILE A 123 -11.13 -12.33 2.23
C ILE A 123 -11.08 -11.78 0.81
N GLU A 124 -12.07 -12.15 0.01
CA GLU A 124 -12.16 -11.77 -1.40
C GLU A 124 -12.96 -10.46 -1.62
N GLY A 125 -12.51 -9.69 -2.61
CA GLY A 125 -13.21 -8.55 -3.20
C GLY A 125 -14.34 -8.97 -4.14
N GLU A 126 -15.04 -7.99 -4.72
CA GLU A 126 -16.13 -8.20 -5.70
C GLU A 126 -15.69 -9.03 -6.92
N ASN A 127 -14.40 -8.99 -7.26
CA ASN A 127 -13.83 -9.69 -8.39
C ASN A 127 -13.33 -11.11 -8.06
N GLY A 128 -13.62 -11.63 -6.85
CA GLY A 128 -13.12 -12.94 -6.38
C GLY A 128 -11.60 -12.98 -6.21
N LYS A 129 -10.97 -11.81 -6.03
CA LYS A 129 -9.53 -11.65 -5.80
C LYS A 129 -9.28 -11.16 -4.37
N PRO A 130 -8.13 -11.48 -3.76
CA PRO A 130 -7.75 -10.88 -2.48
C PRO A 130 -7.74 -9.35 -2.54
N LEU A 131 -8.05 -8.72 -1.42
CA LEU A 131 -8.01 -7.26 -1.29
C LEU A 131 -6.58 -6.71 -1.33
N LEU A 132 -6.44 -5.45 -1.74
CA LEU A 132 -5.15 -4.76 -1.87
C LEU A 132 -4.33 -4.78 -0.57
N ASP A 133 -4.97 -4.48 0.57
CA ASP A 133 -4.34 -4.52 1.89
C ASP A 133 -3.70 -5.89 2.17
N ALA A 134 -4.42 -6.98 1.92
CA ALA A 134 -3.93 -8.33 2.15
C ALA A 134 -2.71 -8.67 1.28
N LEU A 135 -2.74 -8.27 0.00
CA LEU A 135 -1.64 -8.48 -0.93
C LEU A 135 -0.39 -7.72 -0.49
N GLN A 136 -0.55 -6.45 -0.09
CA GLN A 136 0.56 -5.61 0.35
C GLN A 136 1.18 -6.12 1.67
N THR A 137 0.34 -6.46 2.65
CA THR A 137 0.80 -7.04 3.92
C THR A 137 1.51 -8.37 3.72
N LEU A 138 0.98 -9.25 2.86
CA LEU A 138 1.64 -10.54 2.60
C LEU A 138 2.97 -10.36 1.85
N ALA A 139 3.06 -9.41 0.90
CA ALA A 139 4.33 -9.07 0.25
C ALA A 139 5.37 -8.58 1.28
N SER A 140 4.97 -7.67 2.17
CA SER A 140 5.81 -7.17 3.27
C SER A 140 6.33 -8.30 4.18
N LEU A 141 5.45 -9.20 4.60
CA LEU A 141 5.82 -10.39 5.37
C LEU A 141 6.78 -11.30 4.60
N ARG A 142 6.58 -11.49 3.30
CA ARG A 142 7.47 -12.34 2.50
C ARG A 142 8.86 -11.73 2.36
N LEU A 143 8.97 -10.42 2.21
CA LEU A 143 10.27 -9.73 2.22
C LEU A 143 10.97 -9.87 3.57
N SER A 144 10.26 -9.66 4.69
CA SER A 144 10.85 -9.81 6.04
C SER A 144 11.35 -11.24 6.33
N GLN A 145 10.71 -12.25 5.73
CA GLN A 145 11.13 -13.65 5.78
C GLN A 145 12.26 -14.02 4.79
N SER A 146 12.81 -13.04 4.05
CA SER A 146 13.77 -13.29 2.96
C SER A 146 13.22 -14.19 1.84
N ARG A 147 11.91 -14.13 1.58
CA ARG A 147 11.17 -14.88 0.55
C ARG A 147 10.71 -13.95 -0.58
N GLY A 148 11.63 -13.15 -1.12
CA GLY A 148 11.29 -12.09 -2.08
C GLY A 148 10.59 -12.56 -3.37
N LEU A 149 10.87 -13.77 -3.85
CA LEU A 149 10.19 -14.34 -5.02
C LEU A 149 8.68 -14.48 -4.81
N GLU A 150 8.25 -14.86 -3.62
CA GLU A 150 6.83 -14.91 -3.28
C GLU A 150 6.25 -13.50 -3.08
N ALA A 151 7.05 -12.57 -2.55
CA ALA A 151 6.62 -11.19 -2.39
C ALA A 151 6.27 -10.54 -3.74
N ILE A 152 7.05 -10.82 -4.78
CA ILE A 152 6.85 -10.32 -6.15
C ILE A 152 5.47 -10.68 -6.70
N ASP A 153 5.06 -11.93 -6.53
CA ASP A 153 3.76 -12.39 -7.03
C ASP A 153 2.61 -11.62 -6.36
N HIS A 154 2.73 -11.34 -5.06
CA HIS A 154 1.73 -10.60 -4.31
C HIS A 154 1.70 -9.11 -4.66
N ILE A 155 2.87 -8.46 -4.74
CA ILE A 155 2.92 -7.02 -4.98
C ILE A 155 2.59 -6.66 -6.43
N LEU A 156 2.94 -7.51 -7.40
CA LEU A 156 2.51 -7.31 -8.80
C LEU A 156 0.99 -7.50 -8.94
N ALA A 157 0.40 -8.46 -8.23
CA ALA A 157 -1.06 -8.61 -8.20
C ALA A 157 -1.75 -7.38 -7.58
N ALA A 158 -1.14 -6.75 -6.57
CA ALA A 158 -1.64 -5.50 -6.01
C ALA A 158 -1.55 -4.36 -7.04
N TYR A 159 -0.40 -4.22 -7.72
CA TYR A 159 -0.21 -3.25 -8.80
C TYR A 159 -1.23 -3.43 -9.93
N ASP A 160 -1.47 -4.66 -10.39
CA ASP A 160 -2.41 -4.94 -11.49
C ASP A 160 -3.83 -4.41 -11.22
N THR A 161 -4.23 -4.31 -9.95
CA THR A 161 -5.54 -3.77 -9.55
C THR A 161 -5.61 -2.25 -9.68
N MET A 162 -4.48 -1.55 -9.53
CA MET A 162 -4.38 -0.09 -9.62
C MET A 162 -3.71 0.42 -10.91
N LYS A 163 -3.26 -0.50 -11.77
CA LYS A 163 -2.43 -0.25 -12.95
C LYS A 163 -2.95 0.89 -13.83
N VAL A 164 -4.22 0.82 -14.24
CA VAL A 164 -4.82 1.79 -15.16
C VAL A 164 -4.78 3.21 -14.60
N GLY A 165 -5.14 3.39 -13.32
CA GLY A 165 -5.09 4.70 -12.68
C GLY A 165 -3.67 5.20 -12.52
N CYS A 166 -2.74 4.31 -12.14
CA CYS A 166 -1.33 4.66 -12.00
C CYS A 166 -0.69 5.11 -13.32
N GLU A 167 -0.90 4.35 -14.40
CA GLU A 167 -0.37 4.67 -15.74
C GLU A 167 -0.96 5.97 -16.31
N ALA A 168 -2.27 6.19 -16.11
CA ALA A 168 -2.93 7.42 -16.52
C ALA A 168 -2.30 8.65 -15.83
N LEU A 169 -2.14 8.61 -14.51
CA LEU A 169 -1.54 9.72 -13.77
C LEU A 169 -0.03 9.87 -14.04
N ALA A 170 0.71 8.78 -14.17
CA ALA A 170 2.13 8.82 -14.51
C ALA A 170 2.37 9.45 -15.89
N THR A 171 1.46 9.25 -16.85
CA THR A 171 1.53 9.91 -18.17
C THR A 171 1.49 11.44 -18.05
N LEU A 172 0.71 12.00 -17.12
CA LEU A 172 0.61 13.45 -16.91
C LEU A 172 1.91 14.10 -16.48
N VAL A 173 2.78 13.34 -15.81
CA VAL A 173 4.10 13.78 -15.34
C VAL A 173 5.25 13.31 -16.24
N GLY A 174 4.94 12.77 -17.43
CA GLY A 174 5.93 12.33 -18.42
C GLY A 174 6.61 11.00 -18.10
N LEU A 175 6.01 10.19 -17.22
CA LEU A 175 6.51 8.87 -16.81
C LEU A 175 5.72 7.69 -17.38
N GLY A 176 4.61 7.96 -18.07
CA GLY A 176 3.80 6.94 -18.74
C GLY A 176 4.16 6.77 -20.21
N ASP A 177 3.88 5.58 -20.76
CA ASP A 177 4.00 5.32 -22.18
C ASP A 177 2.82 5.98 -22.91
N SER A 178 3.10 7.11 -23.57
CA SER A 178 2.11 7.77 -24.42
C SER A 178 1.96 6.99 -25.73
N ASP A 179 0.95 6.14 -25.86
CA ASP A 179 0.57 5.59 -27.18
C ASP A 179 -0.29 6.63 -27.92
N PRO A 180 0.25 7.33 -28.94
CA PRO A 180 -0.47 8.37 -29.66
C PRO A 180 -1.69 7.83 -30.43
N ASP A 181 -1.80 6.51 -30.65
CA ASP A 181 -2.87 5.88 -31.41
C ASP A 181 -4.09 5.48 -30.54
N LEU A 182 -4.00 5.56 -29.21
CA LEU A 182 -5.07 5.16 -28.27
C LEU A 182 -6.02 6.30 -27.86
N ASN A 183 -5.95 7.45 -28.52
CA ASN A 183 -6.66 8.66 -28.09
C ASN A 183 -8.16 8.66 -28.48
N GLY A 184 -8.97 7.90 -27.75
CA GLY A 184 -10.44 7.87 -27.88
C GLY A 184 -11.13 8.22 -26.57
N ASN A 185 -12.18 9.04 -26.62
CA ASN A 185 -12.93 9.54 -25.45
C ASN A 185 -13.38 8.46 -24.43
N ALA A 186 -13.53 7.20 -24.86
CA ALA A 186 -13.90 6.10 -23.97
C ALA A 186 -12.73 5.61 -23.09
N ILE A 187 -11.49 5.73 -23.59
CA ILE A 187 -10.26 5.39 -22.85
C ILE A 187 -10.01 6.46 -21.80
N GLU A 188 -10.11 7.74 -22.17
CA GLU A 188 -9.99 8.87 -21.23
C GLU A 188 -10.97 8.76 -20.05
N LEU A 189 -12.22 8.35 -20.30
CA LEU A 189 -13.22 8.19 -19.23
C LEU A 189 -12.84 7.06 -18.26
N MET A 190 -12.37 5.92 -18.80
CA MET A 190 -11.93 4.77 -18.00
C MET A 190 -10.70 5.11 -17.15
N GLU A 191 -9.75 5.85 -17.71
CA GLU A 191 -8.55 6.31 -16.99
C GLU A 191 -8.91 7.26 -15.85
N VAL A 192 -9.84 8.19 -16.07
CA VAL A 192 -10.32 9.11 -15.02
C VAL A 192 -11.04 8.34 -13.91
N GLU A 193 -11.89 7.38 -14.24
CA GLU A 193 -12.57 6.54 -13.24
C GLU A 193 -11.57 5.70 -12.44
N ALA A 194 -10.60 5.07 -13.11
CA ALA A 194 -9.55 4.29 -12.46
C ALA A 194 -8.67 5.16 -11.55
N ALA A 195 -8.31 6.37 -11.98
CA ALA A 195 -7.54 7.32 -11.17
C ALA A 195 -8.31 7.75 -9.89
N ASN A 196 -9.62 7.96 -10.00
CA ASN A 196 -10.46 8.31 -8.85
C ASN A 196 -10.64 7.15 -7.84
N ASN A 197 -10.44 5.91 -8.28
CA ASN A 197 -10.55 4.70 -7.46
C ASN A 197 -9.20 4.22 -6.92
N LEU A 198 -8.12 4.99 -7.11
CA LEU A 198 -6.82 4.62 -6.58
C LEU A 198 -6.82 4.62 -5.04
N PRO A 199 -6.02 3.75 -4.41
CA PRO A 199 -5.78 3.83 -2.98
C PRO A 199 -5.16 5.17 -2.55
N GLU A 200 -5.30 5.46 -1.26
CA GLU A 200 -4.70 6.64 -0.64
C GLU A 200 -3.20 6.74 -0.89
N PHE A 201 -2.70 7.97 -0.84
CA PHE A 201 -1.32 8.31 -1.16
C PHE A 201 -0.30 7.42 -0.43
N GLU A 202 -0.43 7.28 0.89
CA GLU A 202 0.47 6.45 1.72
C GLU A 202 0.48 4.98 1.31
N PHE A 203 -0.69 4.42 0.95
CA PHE A 203 -0.78 3.05 0.47
C PHE A 203 -0.01 2.84 -0.83
N ARG A 204 -0.11 3.79 -1.76
CA ARG A 204 0.66 3.77 -3.01
C ARG A 204 2.15 3.99 -2.76
N CYS A 205 2.54 4.86 -1.82
CA CYS A 205 3.94 5.00 -1.40
C CYS A 205 4.52 3.66 -0.94
N GLN A 206 3.81 2.94 -0.07
CA GLN A 206 4.24 1.63 0.41
C GLN A 206 4.30 0.60 -0.73
N THR A 207 3.35 0.63 -1.66
CA THR A 207 3.36 -0.24 -2.85
C THR A 207 4.63 -0.03 -3.69
N ALA A 208 5.02 1.22 -3.94
CA ALA A 208 6.24 1.55 -4.67
C ALA A 208 7.51 1.06 -3.96
N LYS A 209 7.60 1.23 -2.63
CA LYS A 209 8.73 0.73 -1.82
C LYS A 209 8.88 -0.78 -1.93
N LEU A 210 7.78 -1.51 -1.76
CA LEU A 210 7.78 -2.98 -1.84
C LEU A 210 8.12 -3.48 -3.25
N LEU A 211 7.70 -2.79 -4.31
CA LEU A 211 8.08 -3.11 -5.69
C LEU A 211 9.59 -2.95 -5.92
N LEU A 212 10.19 -1.87 -5.42
CA LEU A 212 11.63 -1.62 -5.55
C LEU A 212 12.46 -2.59 -4.70
N GLU A 213 12.03 -2.89 -3.48
CA GLU A 213 12.69 -3.88 -2.62
C GLU A 213 12.61 -5.28 -3.25
N SER A 214 11.43 -5.64 -3.79
CA SER A 214 11.23 -6.88 -4.52
C SER A 214 12.15 -7.00 -5.74
N ALA A 215 12.34 -5.91 -6.49
CA ALA A 215 13.27 -5.86 -7.61
C ALA A 215 14.72 -6.08 -7.16
N SER A 216 15.15 -5.46 -6.04
CA SER A 216 16.52 -5.65 -5.54
C SER A 216 16.84 -7.09 -5.14
N VAL A 217 15.85 -7.85 -4.64
CA VAL A 217 16.04 -9.26 -4.30
C VAL A 217 16.26 -10.12 -5.55
N LEU A 218 15.64 -9.77 -6.69
CA LEU A 218 15.83 -10.49 -7.94
C LEU A 218 17.25 -10.36 -8.48
N ASN A 219 17.84 -9.17 -8.37
CA ASN A 219 19.21 -8.90 -8.78
C ASN A 219 20.22 -9.85 -8.09
N GLU A 220 19.96 -10.18 -6.82
CA GLU A 220 20.79 -11.09 -6.04
C GLU A 220 20.52 -12.58 -6.33
N SER A 221 19.35 -12.89 -6.89
CA SER A 221 18.89 -14.25 -7.13
C SER A 221 19.22 -14.73 -8.54
N SER A 222 19.70 -15.98 -8.69
CA SER A 222 19.99 -16.57 -9.99
C SER A 222 18.73 -17.04 -10.76
N GLU A 223 17.53 -16.71 -10.28
CA GLU A 223 16.27 -17.26 -10.81
C GLU A 223 15.62 -16.41 -11.91
N ASP A 224 16.10 -15.19 -12.14
CA ASP A 224 15.67 -14.33 -13.26
C ASP A 224 16.79 -14.19 -14.29
N GLU A 225 17.13 -15.29 -14.99
CA GLU A 225 18.24 -15.32 -15.97
C GLU A 225 18.10 -14.26 -17.10
N ASP A 226 16.89 -13.74 -17.33
CA ASP A 226 16.59 -12.73 -18.35
C ASP A 226 16.42 -11.30 -17.78
N GLY A 227 16.43 -11.09 -16.45
CA GLY A 227 16.23 -9.79 -15.79
C GLY A 227 14.83 -9.16 -16.00
N LYS A 228 13.90 -9.91 -16.60
CA LYS A 228 12.60 -9.37 -17.04
C LYS A 228 11.67 -9.07 -15.89
N ARG A 229 11.71 -9.87 -14.81
CA ARG A 229 10.84 -9.63 -13.65
C ARG A 229 11.37 -8.46 -12.83
N GLU A 230 12.69 -8.31 -12.73
CA GLU A 230 13.33 -7.14 -12.11
C GLU A 230 12.91 -5.86 -12.82
N ASP A 231 13.13 -5.78 -14.13
CA ASP A 231 12.74 -4.62 -14.95
C ASP A 231 11.23 -4.34 -14.85
N HIS A 232 10.41 -5.39 -14.82
CA HIS A 232 8.96 -5.23 -14.67
C HIS A 232 8.58 -4.61 -13.32
N CYS A 233 9.14 -5.10 -12.21
CA CYS A 233 8.90 -4.53 -10.87
C CYS A 233 9.32 -3.06 -10.80
N ILE A 234 10.47 -2.71 -11.38
CA ILE A 234 10.96 -1.33 -11.41
C ILE A 234 10.03 -0.46 -12.25
N GLN A 235 9.58 -0.93 -13.42
CA GLN A 235 8.65 -0.18 -14.25
C GLN A 235 7.32 0.06 -13.54
N CYS A 236 6.77 -0.97 -12.89
CA CYS A 236 5.57 -0.84 -12.05
C CYS A 236 5.78 0.21 -10.94
N ALA A 237 6.93 0.20 -10.26
CA ALA A 237 7.25 1.19 -9.24
C ALA A 237 7.29 2.61 -9.81
N ILE A 238 7.88 2.81 -11.00
CA ILE A 238 7.90 4.11 -11.69
C ILE A 238 6.47 4.59 -11.99
N GLN A 239 5.57 3.72 -12.44
CA GLN A 239 4.17 4.08 -12.69
C GLN A 239 3.45 4.49 -11.39
N VAL A 240 3.64 3.74 -10.30
CA VAL A 240 3.07 4.10 -9.00
C VAL A 240 3.64 5.44 -8.50
N LEU A 241 4.95 5.64 -8.58
CA LEU A 241 5.62 6.89 -8.20
C LEU A 241 5.18 8.07 -9.08
N GLY A 242 4.98 7.86 -10.38
CA GLY A 242 4.44 8.87 -11.27
C GLY A 242 3.02 9.27 -10.90
N SER A 243 2.19 8.30 -10.50
CA SER A 243 0.85 8.58 -9.98
C SER A 243 0.85 9.40 -8.69
N LEU A 244 1.84 9.18 -7.82
CA LEU A 244 2.02 9.93 -6.59
C LEU A 244 2.54 11.34 -6.88
N MET A 245 3.50 11.48 -7.79
CA MET A 245 4.05 12.77 -8.22
C MET A 245 3.00 13.66 -8.90
N ALA A 246 2.07 13.05 -9.66
CA ALA A 246 0.95 13.78 -10.25
C ALA A 246 -0.03 14.34 -9.22
N GLU A 247 -0.14 13.68 -8.05
CA GLU A 247 -1.00 14.12 -6.95
C GLU A 247 -0.31 15.13 -6.03
N ASN A 248 0.95 14.89 -5.68
CA ASN A 248 1.74 15.76 -4.82
C ASN A 248 3.24 15.62 -5.14
N ASP A 249 3.83 16.63 -5.76
CA ASP A 249 5.25 16.69 -6.11
C ASP A 249 6.12 17.36 -5.02
N GLU A 250 5.55 17.74 -3.88
CA GLU A 250 6.28 18.36 -2.76
C GLU A 250 6.90 17.32 -1.80
N VAL A 251 6.64 16.01 -2.01
CA VAL A 251 7.15 14.94 -1.16
C VAL A 251 8.53 14.47 -1.61
N VAL A 252 9.57 14.80 -0.83
CA VAL A 252 10.98 14.45 -1.10
C VAL A 252 11.19 12.97 -1.37
N GLU A 253 10.50 12.10 -0.62
CA GLU A 253 10.64 10.65 -0.74
C GLU A 253 10.30 10.14 -2.16
N ILE A 254 9.30 10.73 -2.85
CA ILE A 254 8.94 10.34 -4.21
C ILE A 254 10.10 10.60 -5.17
N TRP A 255 10.71 11.80 -5.09
CA TRP A 255 11.86 12.17 -5.92
C TRP A 255 13.05 11.24 -5.66
N TYR A 256 13.30 10.91 -4.40
CA TYR A 256 14.36 9.98 -4.04
C TYR A 256 14.13 8.57 -4.60
N LEU A 257 12.90 8.05 -4.45
CA LEU A 257 12.53 6.71 -4.93
C LEU A 257 12.55 6.64 -6.46
N LEU A 258 12.10 7.68 -7.18
CA LEU A 258 12.24 7.78 -8.64
C LEU A 258 13.70 7.74 -9.06
N GLY A 259 14.56 8.49 -8.36
CA GLY A 259 16.00 8.45 -8.58
C GLY A 259 16.59 7.04 -8.43
N CYS A 260 16.17 6.31 -7.41
CA CYS A 260 16.57 4.91 -7.19
C CYS A 260 16.03 3.96 -8.26
N ALA A 261 14.78 4.15 -8.69
CA ALA A 261 14.16 3.36 -9.73
C ALA A 261 14.92 3.52 -11.06
N PHE A 262 15.12 4.76 -11.51
CA PHE A 262 15.83 5.05 -12.77
C PHE A 262 17.30 4.63 -12.78
N SER A 263 17.97 4.59 -11.62
CA SER A 263 19.32 4.02 -11.51
C SER A 263 19.36 2.50 -11.65
N SER A 264 18.22 1.83 -11.44
CA SER A 264 18.11 0.37 -11.42
C SER A 264 17.48 -0.20 -12.70
N VAL A 265 16.81 0.63 -13.52
CA VAL A 265 16.26 0.22 -14.84
C VAL A 265 17.35 -0.33 -15.76
N HIS A 266 17.02 -1.30 -16.61
CA HIS A 266 17.90 -1.72 -17.71
C HIS A 266 17.40 -1.29 -19.11
N PRO A 267 18.21 -0.52 -19.89
CA PRO A 267 19.51 0.05 -19.54
C PRO A 267 19.39 1.21 -18.53
N PRO A 268 20.42 1.43 -17.66
CA PRO A 268 20.39 2.49 -16.67
C PRO A 268 20.18 3.87 -17.27
N GLN A 269 19.28 4.64 -16.67
CA GLN A 269 19.00 6.02 -17.07
C GLN A 269 19.67 6.99 -16.09
N ASP A 270 21.00 6.98 -16.06
CA ASP A 270 21.79 7.74 -15.08
C ASP A 270 21.51 9.25 -15.08
N GLU A 271 21.20 9.83 -16.25
CA GLU A 271 20.87 11.25 -16.35
C GLU A 271 19.54 11.57 -15.66
N ALA A 272 18.49 10.78 -15.93
CA ALA A 272 17.21 10.91 -15.26
C ALA A 272 17.35 10.67 -13.74
N ALA A 273 18.05 9.60 -13.35
CA ALA A 273 18.31 9.28 -11.95
C ALA A 273 18.99 10.45 -11.21
N ARG A 274 20.00 11.08 -11.82
CA ARG A 274 20.65 12.27 -11.25
C ARG A 274 19.71 13.46 -11.12
N GLN A 275 18.85 13.72 -12.10
CA GLN A 275 17.90 14.82 -12.04
C GLN A 275 16.95 14.65 -10.85
N TYR A 276 16.35 13.46 -10.70
CA TYR A 276 15.46 13.14 -9.58
C TYR A 276 16.16 13.22 -8.22
N LEU A 277 17.35 12.64 -8.09
CA LEU A 277 18.14 12.69 -6.85
C LEU A 277 18.61 14.12 -6.51
N SER A 278 18.97 14.93 -7.51
CA SER A 278 19.35 16.33 -7.28
C SER A 278 18.16 17.15 -6.80
N GLN A 279 16.97 16.93 -7.37
CA GLN A 279 15.76 17.61 -6.93
C GLN A 279 15.39 17.20 -5.49
N ALA A 280 15.47 15.91 -5.16
CA ALA A 280 15.28 15.42 -3.79
C ALA A 280 16.25 16.11 -2.81
N LYS A 281 17.53 16.23 -3.19
CA LYS A 281 18.55 16.92 -2.39
C LYS A 281 18.20 18.40 -2.17
N ASP A 282 17.80 19.10 -3.22
CA ASP A 282 17.49 20.53 -3.15
C ASP A 282 16.25 20.79 -2.27
N MET A 283 15.22 19.95 -2.38
CA MET A 283 14.03 20.04 -1.54
C MET A 283 14.38 19.78 -0.07
N LEU A 284 15.12 18.71 0.21
CA LEU A 284 15.52 18.33 1.56
C LEU A 284 16.45 19.37 2.21
N SER A 285 17.33 19.98 1.41
CA SER A 285 18.22 21.05 1.88
C SER A 285 17.44 22.30 2.31
N LYS A 286 16.34 22.64 1.61
CA LYS A 286 15.47 23.75 2.02
C LYS A 286 14.77 23.46 3.35
N VAL A 287 14.23 22.26 3.52
CA VAL A 287 13.61 21.82 4.79
C VAL A 287 14.63 21.88 5.92
N LYS A 288 15.88 21.45 5.67
CA LYS A 288 16.98 21.57 6.63
C LYS A 288 17.24 23.01 7.03
N GLU A 289 17.36 23.92 6.07
CA GLU A 289 17.62 25.35 6.35
C GLU A 289 16.51 25.98 7.19
N GLU A 290 15.25 25.64 6.93
CA GLU A 290 14.10 26.11 7.69
C GLU A 290 14.12 25.58 9.14
N LEU A 291 14.36 24.28 9.33
CA LEU A 291 14.48 23.68 10.66
C LEU A 291 15.69 24.20 11.44
N GLU A 292 16.82 24.45 10.78
CA GLU A 292 17.99 25.05 11.42
C GLU A 292 17.72 26.49 11.90
N LEU A 293 16.86 27.24 11.20
CA LEU A 293 16.42 28.56 11.66
C LEU A 293 15.51 28.44 12.88
N GLU A 294 14.59 27.49 12.88
CA GLU A 294 13.72 27.22 14.02
C GLU A 294 14.52 26.77 15.26
N TYR A 295 15.47 25.85 15.07
CA TYR A 295 16.37 25.38 16.14
C TYR A 295 17.23 26.49 16.73
N LYS A 296 17.65 27.50 15.93
CA LYS A 296 18.35 28.68 16.47
C LYS A 296 17.48 29.53 17.40
N HIS A 297 16.16 29.50 17.21
CA HIS A 297 15.21 30.21 18.05
C HIS A 297 14.81 29.40 19.29
N ASP A 298 14.83 28.07 19.21
CA ASP A 298 14.52 27.16 20.30
C ASP A 298 15.55 26.02 20.39
N SER A 299 16.76 26.35 20.87
CA SER A 299 17.91 25.44 20.86
C SER A 299 17.85 24.30 21.88
N GLU A 300 16.78 24.24 22.68
CA GLU A 300 16.52 23.16 23.63
C GLU A 300 15.48 22.16 23.07
N ASN A 301 14.96 22.40 21.85
CA ASN A 301 13.98 21.54 21.23
C ASN A 301 14.63 20.26 20.67
N GLU A 302 14.55 19.19 21.47
CA GLU A 302 15.09 17.87 21.13
C GLU A 302 14.41 17.25 19.88
N GLU A 303 13.14 17.57 19.61
CA GLU A 303 12.41 17.04 18.44
C GLU A 303 12.99 17.59 17.14
N ILE A 304 13.24 18.90 17.08
CA ILE A 304 13.88 19.55 15.93
C ILE A 304 15.31 19.03 15.74
N HIS A 305 16.04 18.80 16.84
CA HIS A 305 17.38 18.22 16.77
C HIS A 305 17.36 16.82 16.13
N CYS A 306 16.47 15.93 16.58
CA CYS A 306 16.31 14.60 15.98
C CYS A 306 15.94 14.68 14.49
N GLN A 307 15.00 15.55 14.12
CA GLN A 307 14.62 15.75 12.71
C GLN A 307 15.81 16.23 11.85
N LEU A 308 16.65 17.12 12.38
CA LEU A 308 17.85 17.59 11.66
C LEU A 308 18.86 16.46 11.47
N GLU A 309 19.08 15.59 12.47
CA GLU A 309 19.95 14.42 12.34
C GLU A 309 19.43 13.45 11.26
N ASP A 310 18.12 13.19 11.24
CA ASP A 310 17.49 12.33 10.22
C ASP A 310 17.66 12.92 8.81
N ILE A 311 17.45 14.23 8.66
CA ILE A 311 17.64 14.94 7.39
C ILE A 311 19.11 14.88 6.93
N GLU A 312 20.07 15.03 7.83
CA GLU A 312 21.49 14.91 7.51
C GLU A 312 21.86 13.51 7.02
N ALA A 313 21.32 12.46 7.67
CA ALA A 313 21.51 11.09 7.24
C ALA A 313 20.91 10.84 5.84
N GLN A 314 19.70 11.34 5.59
CA GLN A 314 19.04 11.25 4.28
C GLN A 314 19.84 11.99 3.19
N LEU A 315 20.33 13.20 3.45
CA LEU A 315 21.18 13.94 2.52
C LEU A 315 22.47 13.16 2.21
N GLY A 316 23.12 12.57 3.21
CA GLY A 316 24.31 11.73 3.01
C GLY A 316 24.05 10.53 2.11
N ASN A 317 22.88 9.89 2.23
CA ASN A 317 22.46 8.79 1.37
C ASN A 317 22.28 9.25 -0.09
N ILE A 318 21.63 10.41 -0.30
CA ILE A 318 21.43 11.00 -1.64
C ILE A 318 22.78 11.34 -2.28
N GLU A 319 23.69 11.97 -1.53
CA GLU A 319 25.03 12.32 -2.01
C GLU A 319 25.85 11.10 -2.41
N THR A 320 25.76 10.03 -1.62
CA THR A 320 26.44 8.77 -1.92
C THR A 320 25.93 8.16 -3.24
N LYS A 321 24.62 8.16 -3.46
CA LYS A 321 24.00 7.69 -4.72
C LYS A 321 24.36 8.59 -5.91
N LEU A 322 24.34 9.91 -5.75
CA LEU A 322 24.76 10.84 -6.80
C LEU A 322 26.23 10.64 -7.20
N ALA A 323 27.09 10.35 -6.21
CA ALA A 323 28.50 10.05 -6.45
C ALA A 323 28.69 8.73 -7.19
N SER A 324 27.93 7.67 -6.86
CA SER A 324 28.03 6.37 -7.54
C SER A 324 27.64 6.45 -9.02
N LEU A 325 26.68 7.30 -9.36
CA LEU A 325 26.33 7.57 -10.76
C LEU A 325 27.50 8.26 -11.49
N GLY A 326 28.29 9.11 -10.81
CA GLY A 326 29.41 9.91 -11.35
C GLY A 326 30.62 9.14 -11.90
N GLY A 327 30.76 7.85 -11.60
CA GLY A 327 31.98 7.07 -11.86
C GLY A 327 32.21 6.58 -13.29
N GLY A 328 31.27 6.77 -14.23
CA GLY A 328 31.34 6.21 -15.59
C GLY A 328 32.08 7.05 -16.64
N GLY A 329 32.70 8.18 -16.27
CA GLY A 329 33.17 9.20 -17.20
C GLY A 329 34.65 9.57 -17.09
N MET A 330 35.55 8.60 -16.96
CA MET A 330 36.98 8.82 -17.24
C MET A 330 37.54 7.64 -18.05
N HIS A 331 37.12 7.53 -19.31
CA HIS A 331 38.04 6.99 -20.31
C HIS A 331 39.04 8.09 -20.62
N GLU A 332 40.26 7.90 -20.11
CA GLU A 332 41.46 8.65 -20.49
C GLU A 332 41.55 8.69 -22.02
N GLU A 333 41.31 9.87 -22.60
CA GLU A 333 41.89 10.23 -23.90
C GLU A 333 43.39 10.45 -23.67
N ASP A 334 44.14 9.35 -23.59
CA ASP A 334 45.58 9.34 -23.81
C ASP A 334 45.82 9.03 -25.30
N ASP A 335 45.96 10.09 -26.09
CA ASP A 335 46.61 10.09 -27.41
C ASP A 335 47.84 11.01 -27.40
#